data_AF-A0A183DC27-F1
#
_entry.id   AF-A0A183DC27-F1
#
_cell.length_a   1.000
_cell.length_b   1.000
_cell.length_c   1.000
_cell.angle_alpha   90.00
_cell.angle_beta   90.00
_cell.angle_gamma   90.00
#
_symmetry.space_group_name_H-M   'P 1'
#
loop_
_entity.id
_entity.type
_entity.pdbx_description
1 polymer ?
#
loop_
_entity_poly.entity_id
_entity_poly.type
_entity_poly.pdbx_seq_one_letter_code
_entity_poly.pdbx_strand_id
1 'polypeptide(L)'
;MIMQSNVYSILADLVHHIREHLSYDYLCCSAYTFTKTMFDPAVTPTVQAMCIKVSMNLIDSFITAERNHAQHPCRDILFNLLANFVRKLKWLARYHIPLIIRQNEHSVVNSSLMVGGDRTRYIFSYHFIP
;
A
#
# COMPACT_ATOMS: atom_id res chain seq x y z
N MET A 1 -12.57 14.08 -14.95
CA MET A 1 -11.16 13.66 -14.84
C MET A 1 -10.29 14.82 -14.31
N ILE A 2 -10.67 15.50 -13.21
CA ILE A 2 -9.95 16.69 -12.70
C ILE A 2 -9.73 16.66 -11.17
N MET A 3 -10.47 15.87 -10.39
CA MET A 3 -10.30 15.85 -8.91
C MET A 3 -9.00 15.22 -8.40
N GLN A 4 -8.29 14.43 -9.22
CA GLN A 4 -7.02 13.85 -8.79
C GLN A 4 -5.90 14.90 -8.73
N SER A 5 -5.95 15.97 -9.53
CA SER A 5 -4.89 16.99 -9.57
C SER A 5 -4.77 17.76 -8.26
N ASN A 6 -5.88 18.10 -7.61
CA ASN A 6 -5.82 18.85 -6.35
C ASN A 6 -5.30 18.01 -5.20
N VAL A 7 -5.68 16.72 -5.13
CA VAL A 7 -5.14 15.83 -4.10
C VAL A 7 -3.66 15.57 -4.34
N TYR A 8 -3.22 15.41 -5.59
CA TYR A 8 -1.79 15.23 -5.90
C TYR A 8 -0.96 16.49 -5.65
N SER A 9 -1.48 17.69 -5.93
CA SER A 9 -0.79 18.94 -5.58
C SER A 9 -0.77 19.17 -4.07
N ILE A 10 -1.87 18.95 -3.34
CA ILE A 10 -1.88 19.05 -1.88
C ILE A 10 -0.94 18.00 -1.25
N LEU A 11 -0.90 16.78 -1.79
CA LEU A 11 0.00 15.74 -1.33
C LEU A 11 1.47 16.05 -1.67
N ALA A 12 1.73 16.63 -2.84
CA ALA A 12 3.05 17.07 -3.25
C ALA A 12 3.53 18.25 -2.40
N ASP A 13 2.68 19.26 -2.18
CA ASP A 13 2.96 20.39 -1.29
C ASP A 13 3.16 19.91 0.14
N LEU A 14 2.33 18.98 0.63
CA LEU A 14 2.49 18.39 1.95
C LEU A 14 3.81 17.61 2.05
N VAL A 15 4.15 16.75 1.07
CA VAL A 15 5.42 16.01 1.05
C VAL A 15 6.63 16.94 0.95
N HIS A 16 6.53 18.02 0.17
CA HIS A 16 7.61 18.98 -0.01
C HIS A 16 7.81 19.83 1.26
N HIS A 17 6.73 20.23 1.91
CA HIS A 17 6.74 20.98 3.17
C HIS A 17 7.13 20.11 4.39
N ILE A 18 6.77 18.81 4.37
CA ILE A 18 7.20 17.80 5.36
C ILE A 18 8.71 17.54 5.30
N ARG A 19 9.32 17.62 4.11
CA ARG A 19 10.76 17.35 3.95
C ARG A 19 11.67 18.46 4.48
N GLU A 20 11.21 19.71 4.49
CA GLU A 20 12.06 20.86 4.84
C GLU A 20 11.88 21.40 6.28
N HIS A 21 10.72 21.22 6.94
CA HIS A 21 10.44 21.95 8.19
C HIS A 21 9.65 21.22 9.29
N LEU A 22 9.50 19.89 9.25
CA LEU A 22 8.68 19.21 10.26
C LEU A 22 9.44 18.94 11.57
N SER A 23 8.93 19.48 12.68
CA SER A 23 9.31 19.05 14.04
C SER A 23 8.96 17.56 14.24
N TYR A 24 9.73 16.86 15.08
CA TYR A 24 9.59 15.43 15.35
C TYR A 24 8.15 15.03 15.76
N ASP A 25 7.45 15.89 16.51
CA ASP A 25 6.06 15.63 16.92
C ASP A 25 5.09 15.57 15.75
N TYR A 26 5.27 16.46 14.76
CA TYR A 26 4.45 16.46 13.56
C TYR A 26 4.73 15.24 12.68
N LEU A 27 5.98 14.78 12.63
CA LEU A 27 6.37 13.54 11.95
C LEU A 27 5.63 12.33 12.55
N CYS A 28 5.60 12.25 13.88
CA CYS A 28 4.85 11.21 14.61
C CYS A 28 3.35 11.27 14.31
N CYS A 29 2.77 12.47 14.34
CA CYS A 29 1.35 12.70 14.07
C CYS A 29 0.97 12.31 12.62
N SER A 30 1.80 12.69 11.64
CA SER A 30 1.61 12.30 10.24
C SER A 30 1.70 10.78 10.05
N ALA A 31 2.69 10.13 10.65
CA ALA A 31 2.84 8.68 10.58
C ALA A 31 1.60 7.94 11.12
N TYR A 32 1.07 8.39 12.26
CA TYR A 32 -0.15 7.84 12.83
C TYR A 32 -1.37 8.07 11.92
N THR A 33 -1.52 9.28 11.41
CA THR A 33 -2.66 9.65 10.54
C THR A 33 -2.66 8.84 9.26
N PHE A 34 -1.54 8.73 8.56
CA PHE A 34 -1.46 7.93 7.33
C PHE A 34 -1.61 6.43 7.59
N THR A 35 -1.09 5.93 8.72
CA THR A 35 -1.31 4.55 9.15
C THR A 35 -2.79 4.27 9.36
N LYS A 36 -3.53 5.19 10.00
CA LYS A 36 -4.98 5.05 10.17
C LYS A 36 -5.70 5.04 8.80
N THR A 37 -5.37 5.99 7.93
CA THR A 37 -5.99 6.13 6.61
C THR A 37 -5.71 4.94 5.69
N MET A 38 -4.53 4.30 5.76
CA MET A 38 -4.22 3.14 4.92
C MET A 38 -5.02 1.87 5.29
N PHE A 39 -5.52 1.77 6.52
CA PHE A 39 -6.36 0.65 6.96
C PHE A 39 -7.85 0.95 6.92
N ASP A 40 -8.25 2.19 6.66
CA ASP A 40 -9.65 2.59 6.61
C ASP A 40 -10.34 2.03 5.34
N PRO A 41 -11.31 1.11 5.47
CA PRO A 41 -12.03 0.56 4.33
C PRO A 41 -12.98 1.55 3.66
N ALA A 42 -13.33 2.67 4.31
CA ALA A 42 -14.15 3.73 3.71
C ALA A 42 -13.36 4.56 2.67
N VAL A 43 -12.04 4.48 2.70
CA VAL A 43 -11.14 5.21 1.79
C VAL A 43 -10.86 4.37 0.54
N THR A 44 -10.84 5.02 -0.62
CA THR A 44 -10.58 4.32 -1.89
C THR A 44 -9.18 3.69 -1.94
N PRO A 45 -9.00 2.54 -2.61
CA PRO A 45 -7.69 1.87 -2.70
C PRO A 45 -6.58 2.77 -3.26
N THR A 46 -6.92 3.67 -4.18
CA THR A 46 -5.97 4.64 -4.77
C THR A 46 -5.42 5.60 -3.72
N VAL A 47 -6.28 6.11 -2.83
CA VAL A 47 -5.85 6.99 -1.73
C VAL A 47 -5.08 6.20 -0.67
N GLN A 48 -5.48 4.96 -0.37
CA GLN A 48 -4.70 4.08 0.52
C GLN A 48 -3.27 3.86 -0.01
N ALA A 49 -3.11 3.62 -1.31
CA ALA A 49 -1.80 3.47 -1.94
C ALA A 49 -0.94 4.74 -1.86
N MET A 50 -1.55 5.92 -1.99
CA MET A 50 -0.87 7.20 -1.76
C MET A 50 -0.40 7.35 -0.31
N CYS A 51 -1.26 7.05 0.67
CA CYS A 51 -0.90 7.12 2.09
C CYS A 51 0.25 6.16 2.43
N ILE A 52 0.28 4.97 1.84
CA ILE A 52 1.40 4.02 1.99
C ILE A 52 2.68 4.63 1.40
N LYS A 53 2.62 5.20 0.19
CA LYS A 53 3.77 5.85 -0.45
C LYS A 53 4.32 7.02 0.39
N VAL A 54 3.44 7.87 0.94
CA VAL A 54 3.86 8.96 1.82
C VAL A 54 4.43 8.42 3.14
N SER A 55 3.82 7.40 3.73
CA SER A 55 4.34 6.77 4.96
C SER A 55 5.73 6.18 4.75
N MET A 56 6.03 5.66 3.56
CA MET A 56 7.39 5.22 3.20
C MET A 56 8.35 6.40 3.11
N ASN A 57 7.94 7.52 2.51
CA ASN A 57 8.78 8.74 2.47
C ASN A 57 9.05 9.31 3.88
N LEU A 58 8.14 9.12 4.85
CA LEU A 58 8.37 9.55 6.23
C LEU A 58 9.50 8.77 6.90
N ILE A 59 9.81 7.54 6.48
CA ILE A 59 10.93 6.77 7.03
C ILE A 59 12.25 7.54 6.84
N ASP A 60 12.47 8.08 5.64
CA ASP A 60 13.67 8.88 5.35
C ASP A 60 13.74 10.14 6.22
N SER A 61 12.59 10.79 6.45
CA SER A 61 12.50 11.95 7.34
C SER A 61 12.81 11.59 8.80
N PHE A 62 12.33 10.45 9.30
CA PHE A 62 12.67 9.97 10.65
C PHE A 62 14.16 9.64 10.80
N ILE A 63 14.76 8.97 9.81
CA ILE A 63 16.21 8.66 9.82
C ILE A 63 17.03 9.97 9.83
N THR A 64 16.60 10.97 9.06
CA THR A 64 17.26 12.29 9.03
C THR A 64 17.10 13.02 10.36
N ALA A 65 15.91 12.97 10.97
CA ALA A 65 15.64 13.58 12.27
C ALA A 65 16.49 12.96 13.40
N GLU A 66 16.64 11.63 13.41
CA GLU A 66 17.47 10.91 14.40
C GLU A 66 18.97 11.25 14.26
N ARG A 67 19.46 11.43 13.02
CA ARG A 67 20.84 11.85 12.75
C ARG A 67 21.13 13.26 13.24
N ASN A 68 20.18 14.18 13.07
CA ASN A 68 20.36 15.58 13.45
C ASN A 68 20.11 15.82 14.96
N HIS A 69 19.29 14.97 15.59
CA HIS A 69 18.91 15.12 17.00
C HIS A 69 18.89 13.75 17.71
N ALA A 70 19.98 13.43 18.42
CA ALA A 70 20.12 12.18 19.18
C ALA A 70 19.09 11.99 20.31
N GLN A 71 18.32 13.03 20.67
CA GLN A 71 17.26 12.97 21.69
C GLN A 71 15.92 12.44 21.15
N HIS A 72 15.82 12.18 19.84
CA HIS A 72 14.59 11.70 19.20
C HIS A 72 14.76 10.26 18.73
N PRO A 73 14.51 9.25 19.57
CA PRO A 73 14.60 7.85 19.16
C PRO A 73 13.53 7.54 18.11
N CYS A 74 13.95 7.23 16.89
CA CYS A 74 13.03 6.93 15.78
C CYS A 74 12.74 5.43 15.65
N ARG A 75 13.57 4.60 16.30
CA ARG A 75 13.54 3.13 16.20
C ARG A 75 12.13 2.55 16.35
N ASP A 76 11.43 2.85 17.43
CA ASP A 76 10.14 2.21 17.73
C ASP A 76 9.05 2.56 16.71
N ILE A 77 9.04 3.82 16.26
CA ILE A 77 8.11 4.29 15.22
C ILE A 77 8.41 3.62 13.88
N LEU A 78 9.69 3.50 13.52
CA LEU A 78 10.12 2.80 12.30
C LEU A 78 9.72 1.33 12.31
N PHE A 79 9.93 0.63 13.44
CA PHE A 79 9.48 -0.75 13.60
C PHE A 79 7.94 -0.87 13.51
N ASN A 80 7.21 0.07 14.10
CA ASN A 80 5.75 0.09 14.00
C ASN A 80 5.27 0.31 12.56
N LEU A 81 5.86 1.26 11.83
CA LEU A 81 5.57 1.50 10.41
C LEU A 81 5.83 0.24 9.57
N LEU A 82 6.98 -0.41 9.77
CA LEU A 82 7.31 -1.67 9.09
C LEU A 82 6.28 -2.77 9.38
N ALA A 83 5.92 -2.95 10.65
CA ALA A 83 4.89 -3.92 11.06
C ALA A 83 3.54 -3.63 10.39
N ASN A 84 3.17 -2.36 10.23
CA ASN A 84 1.94 -1.94 9.54
C ASN A 84 1.99 -2.26 8.04
N PHE A 85 3.11 -2.03 7.35
CA PHE A 85 3.23 -2.45 5.95
C PHE A 85 3.11 -3.97 5.79
N VAL A 86 3.75 -4.74 6.65
CA VAL A 86 3.63 -6.20 6.64
C VAL A 86 2.19 -6.65 6.89
N ARG A 87 1.45 -6.04 7.83
CA ARG A 87 0.02 -6.32 8.04
C ARG A 87 -0.80 -6.04 6.79
N LYS A 88 -0.55 -4.91 6.11
CA LYS A 88 -1.29 -4.56 4.87
C LYS A 88 -1.01 -5.57 3.76
N LEU A 89 0.24 -6.00 3.59
CA LEU A 89 0.60 -7.05 2.62
C LEU A 89 -0.07 -8.39 2.93
N LYS A 90 -0.08 -8.81 4.21
CA LYS A 90 -0.78 -10.03 4.64
C LYS A 90 -2.28 -9.95 4.35
N TRP A 91 -2.89 -8.78 4.59
CA TRP A 91 -4.30 -8.56 4.27
C TRP A 91 -4.54 -8.65 2.76
N LEU A 92 -3.73 -7.99 1.93
CA LEU A 92 -3.83 -8.08 0.48
C LEU A 92 -3.67 -9.51 -0.02
N ALA A 93 -2.71 -10.27 0.53
CA ALA A 93 -2.48 -11.65 0.18
C ALA A 93 -3.68 -12.56 0.54
N ARG A 94 -4.32 -12.30 1.69
CA ARG A 94 -5.43 -13.12 2.17
C ARG A 94 -6.77 -12.81 1.48
N TYR A 95 -7.01 -11.56 1.12
CA TYR A 95 -8.33 -11.12 0.63
C TYR A 95 -8.33 -10.71 -0.83
N HIS A 96 -7.31 -9.99 -1.29
CA HIS A 96 -7.28 -9.44 -2.65
C HIS A 96 -6.77 -10.44 -3.68
N ILE A 97 -5.69 -11.18 -3.37
CA ILE A 97 -5.14 -12.19 -4.28
C ILE A 97 -6.18 -13.26 -4.66
N PRO A 98 -6.89 -13.93 -3.73
CA PRO A 98 -7.86 -14.95 -4.11
C PRO A 98 -9.06 -14.37 -4.88
N LEU A 99 -9.45 -13.12 -4.62
CA LEU A 99 -10.49 -12.44 -5.39
C LEU A 99 -10.05 -12.25 -6.85
N ILE A 100 -8.83 -11.77 -7.06
CA ILE A 100 -8.26 -11.56 -8.40
C ILE A 100 -8.11 -12.90 -9.13
N ILE A 101 -7.62 -13.95 -8.46
CA ILE A 101 -7.50 -15.29 -9.05
C ILE A 101 -8.87 -15.79 -9.51
N ARG A 102 -9.89 -15.72 -8.64
CA ARG A 102 -11.27 -16.12 -9.00
C ARG A 102 -11.86 -15.30 -10.14
N GLN A 103 -11.62 -13.99 -10.17
CA GLN A 103 -12.08 -13.13 -11.26
C GLN A 103 -11.45 -13.57 -12.59
N ASN A 104 -10.15 -13.87 -12.60
CA ASN A 104 -9.46 -14.34 -13.80
C ASN A 104 -9.91 -15.76 -14.21
N GLU A 105 -10.18 -16.66 -13.26
CA GLU A 105 -10.75 -17.99 -13.54
C GLU A 105 -12.13 -17.88 -14.22
N HIS A 106 -13.02 -17.02 -13.72
CA HIS A 106 -14.32 -16.77 -14.33
C HIS A 106 -14.22 -16.10 -15.71
N SER A 107 -13.25 -15.21 -15.91
CA SER A 107 -12.97 -14.64 -17.23
C SER A 107 -12.51 -15.72 -18.21
N VAL A 108 -11.60 -16.63 -17.81
CA VAL A 108 -11.15 -17.74 -18.66
C VAL A 108 -12.29 -18.70 -19.02
N VAL A 109 -13.19 -19.02 -18.09
CA VAL A 109 -14.36 -19.88 -18.36
C VAL A 109 -15.37 -19.19 -19.28
N ASN A 110 -15.62 -17.89 -19.11
CA ASN A 110 -16.50 -17.13 -20.00
C ASN A 110 -15.89 -16.93 -21.40
N SER A 111 -14.56 -16.78 -21.51
CA SER A 111 -13.84 -16.76 -22.79
C SER A 111 -13.85 -18.13 -23.47
N SER A 112 -13.77 -19.21 -22.70
CA SER A 112 -13.82 -20.60 -23.21
C SER A 112 -15.22 -21.01 -23.69
N LEU A 113 -16.29 -20.40 -23.17
CA LEU A 113 -17.66 -20.57 -23.66
C LEU A 113 -17.97 -19.76 -24.94
N MET A 114 -17.15 -18.76 -25.29
CA MET A 114 -17.27 -18.01 -26.55
C MET A 114 -16.32 -18.49 -27.66
N VAL A 115 -15.38 -19.39 -27.35
CA VAL A 115 -14.48 -20.00 -28.34
C VAL A 115 -14.72 -21.50 -28.34
N GLY A 116 -15.77 -21.93 -29.03
CA GLY A 116 -15.90 -23.32 -29.43
C GLY A 116 -14.76 -23.70 -30.39
N GLY A 117 -14.10 -24.82 -30.10
CA GLY A 117 -13.21 -25.48 -31.06
C GLY A 117 -11.80 -25.72 -30.53
N ASP A 118 -11.53 -26.98 -30.18
CA ASP A 118 -10.26 -27.67 -30.42
C ASP A 118 -8.95 -26.89 -30.17
N ARG A 119 -8.36 -27.08 -28.99
CA ARG A 119 -7.17 -27.94 -28.81
C ARG A 119 -6.54 -27.72 -27.42
N THR A 120 -5.89 -28.79 -26.94
CA THR A 120 -4.91 -28.81 -25.84
C THR A 120 -5.49 -28.42 -24.48
N ARG A 121 -6.06 -29.34 -23.69
CA ARG A 121 -5.39 -30.49 -23.04
C ARG A 121 -3.92 -30.17 -22.71
N TYR A 122 -3.54 -30.33 -21.43
CA TYR A 122 -2.21 -30.09 -20.85
C TYR A 122 -1.87 -28.60 -20.67
N ILE A 123 -2.18 -27.97 -19.52
CA ILE A 123 -1.20 -27.29 -18.63
C ILE A 123 -1.83 -26.94 -17.25
N PHE A 124 -2.59 -27.83 -16.60
CA PHE A 124 -2.86 -27.66 -15.16
C PHE A 124 -2.88 -29.04 -14.50
N SER A 125 -1.70 -29.64 -14.40
CA SER A 125 -1.48 -30.67 -13.39
C SER A 125 -1.37 -29.97 -12.05
N TYR A 126 -2.49 -30.01 -11.32
CA TYR A 126 -2.55 -29.85 -9.90
C TYR A 126 -1.61 -30.86 -9.23
N HIS A 127 -0.60 -30.38 -8.52
CA HIS A 127 -0.01 -31.13 -7.42
C HIS A 127 -0.02 -30.26 -6.17
N PHE A 128 -1.20 -30.27 -5.56
CA PHE A 128 -1.42 -30.06 -4.15
C PHE A 128 -1.20 -31.39 -3.46
N ILE A 129 -0.13 -31.57 -2.67
CA ILE A 129 -0.08 -32.52 -1.53
C ILE A 129 1.02 -32.02 -0.55
N PRO A 130 1.03 -32.47 0.72
CA PRO A 130 0.63 -31.77 1.93
C PRO A 130 1.79 -31.17 2.77
#